data_AF-A0A5N6PUI5-F1
#
_entry.id   AF-A0A5N6PUI5-F1
#
_cell.length_a   1.000
_cell.length_b   1.000
_cell.length_c   1.000
_cell.angle_alpha   90.00
_cell.angle_beta   90.00
_cell.angle_gamma   90.00
#
_symmetry.space_group_name_H-M   'P 1'
#
loop_
_entity.id
_entity.type
_entity.pdbx_description
1 polymer ?
#
loop_
_entity_poly.entity_id
_entity_poly.type
_entity_poly.pdbx_seq_one_letter_code
_entity_poly.pdbx_strand_id
1 'polypeptide(L)'
;MGAEMQSMHDNQLWDLVDLPPNCKTAGSKWVFKKKTDMDGNVHTFKARHVAKRFTQTQGIDYKETFSPVAMLKSIRILIAIATYYDYEICQMDVKTAFLKGHLTEDVYMAQPEGFFYPKNPNKVCKLKKSIYGLKQASRSWNLCFDEKIKDFGFIKDEDETCVYMKASGSIVMFLILYVDDILLIGNGIPTMNEVKSWLGKCFTMKDLGEAAYILGIKIYRDRSRSLICLSQSTYIDKVIRSF
;
A
#
# COMPACT_ATOMS: atom_id res chain seq x y z
N MET A 1 4.31 -9.77 17.02
CA MET A 1 5.18 -8.58 17.16
C MET A 1 6.52 -8.78 16.49
N GLY A 2 7.25 -9.89 16.76
CA GLY A 2 8.57 -10.15 16.16
C GLY A 2 8.64 -10.00 14.64
N ALA A 3 7.68 -10.56 13.88
CA ALA A 3 7.64 -10.41 12.42
C ALA A 3 7.50 -8.94 11.95
N GLU A 4 6.78 -8.10 12.70
CA GLU A 4 6.67 -6.66 12.38
C GLU A 4 8.01 -5.95 12.68
N MET A 5 8.64 -6.26 13.81
CA MET A 5 9.96 -5.70 14.15
C MET A 5 11.04 -6.10 13.14
N GLN A 6 11.01 -7.36 12.66
CA GLN A 6 11.90 -7.80 11.60
C GLN A 6 11.68 -6.99 10.33
N SER A 7 10.42 -6.77 9.94
CA SER A 7 10.11 -5.94 8.78
C SER A 7 10.62 -4.49 8.93
N MET A 8 10.51 -3.91 10.11
CA MET A 8 11.06 -2.57 10.41
C MET A 8 12.58 -2.54 10.30
N HIS A 9 13.25 -3.59 10.78
CA HIS A 9 14.70 -3.77 10.65
C HIS A 9 15.14 -3.93 9.19
N ASP A 10 14.49 -4.83 8.44
CA ASP A 10 14.82 -5.11 7.03
C ASP A 10 14.63 -3.88 6.13
N ASN A 11 13.66 -3.02 6.48
CA ASN A 11 13.45 -1.75 5.77
C ASN A 11 14.36 -0.62 6.27
N GLN A 12 15.23 -0.87 7.25
CA GLN A 12 16.08 0.13 7.90
C GLN A 12 15.29 1.36 8.33
N LEU A 13 14.18 1.13 9.04
CA LEU A 13 13.16 2.14 9.24
C LEU A 13 13.65 3.38 10.00
N TRP A 14 14.54 3.21 10.97
CA TRP A 14 15.04 4.29 11.82
C TRP A 14 16.48 4.07 12.23
N ASP A 15 17.11 5.14 12.69
CA ASP A 15 18.36 5.10 13.45
C ASP A 15 18.11 5.48 14.90
N LEU A 16 18.88 4.89 15.81
CA LEU A 16 18.77 5.16 17.24
C LEU A 16 19.66 6.35 17.62
N VAL A 17 19.06 7.45 18.06
CA VAL A 17 19.76 8.72 18.33
C VAL A 17 19.36 9.30 19.68
N ASP A 18 20.18 10.21 20.19
CA ASP A 18 19.79 11.07 21.30
C ASP A 18 18.78 12.11 20.80
N LEU A 19 17.74 12.39 21.59
CA LEU A 19 16.72 13.36 21.20
C LEU A 19 17.36 14.76 21.14
N PRO A 20 17.33 15.46 19.99
CA PRO A 20 17.92 16.78 19.92
C PRO A 20 17.18 17.79 20.83
N PRO A 21 17.88 18.84 21.30
CA PRO A 21 17.25 19.90 22.08
C PRO A 21 16.05 20.49 21.34
N ASN A 22 14.96 20.75 22.07
CA ASN A 22 13.70 21.33 21.57
C ASN A 22 12.89 20.45 20.58
N CYS A 23 13.32 19.22 20.30
CA CYS A 23 12.51 18.26 19.55
C CYS A 23 11.52 17.52 20.47
N LYS A 24 10.39 17.09 19.89
CA LYS A 24 9.41 16.24 20.56
C LYS A 24 9.44 14.84 19.99
N THR A 25 9.09 13.86 20.82
CA THR A 25 8.94 12.47 20.40
C THR A 25 7.48 12.20 20.04
N ALA A 26 7.28 11.66 18.84
CA ALA A 26 6.04 11.01 18.48
C ALA A 26 5.88 9.74 19.33
N GLY A 27 4.72 9.61 19.98
CA GLY A 27 4.40 8.39 20.70
C GLY A 27 4.17 7.23 19.72
N SER A 28 4.25 5.99 20.21
CA SER A 28 3.93 4.81 19.41
C SER A 28 3.06 3.83 20.21
N LYS A 29 2.43 2.87 19.52
CA LYS A 29 1.67 1.76 20.15
C LYS A 29 1.62 0.54 19.24
N TRP A 30 1.30 -0.61 19.85
CA TRP A 30 0.92 -1.82 19.12
C TRP A 30 -0.58 -1.84 18.82
N VAL A 31 -0.93 -2.25 17.60
CA VAL A 31 -2.31 -2.50 17.17
C VAL A 31 -2.43 -3.95 16.72
N PHE A 32 -3.37 -4.68 17.30
CA PHE A 32 -3.61 -6.09 16.98
C PHE A 32 -4.89 -6.23 16.15
N LYS A 33 -4.83 -7.08 15.13
CA LYS A 33 -5.98 -7.41 14.29
C LYS A 33 -6.01 -8.90 14.01
N LYS A 34 -7.15 -9.51 14.32
CA LYS A 34 -7.50 -10.86 13.87
C LYS A 34 -7.98 -10.77 12.43
N LYS A 35 -7.34 -11.50 11.51
CA LYS A 35 -7.80 -11.70 10.13
C LYS A 35 -8.53 -13.03 10.07
N THR A 36 -9.74 -12.99 9.57
CA THR A 36 -10.52 -14.18 9.25
C THR A 36 -10.46 -14.44 7.75
N ASP A 37 -10.60 -15.70 7.36
CA ASP A 37 -10.89 -16.06 5.97
C ASP A 37 -12.36 -15.79 5.62
N MET A 38 -12.78 -16.23 4.44
CA MET A 38 -14.13 -16.04 3.92
C MET A 38 -15.19 -16.87 4.67
N ASP A 39 -14.77 -17.97 5.32
CA ASP A 39 -15.63 -18.82 6.14
C ASP A 39 -15.75 -18.32 7.58
N GLY A 40 -15.07 -17.21 7.90
CA GLY A 40 -15.05 -16.61 9.23
C GLY A 40 -14.06 -17.26 10.18
N ASN A 41 -13.28 -18.25 9.72
CA ASN A 41 -12.26 -18.90 10.53
C ASN A 41 -11.04 -18.02 10.68
N VAL A 42 -10.33 -18.19 11.79
CA VAL A 42 -9.16 -17.37 12.12
C VAL A 42 -8.00 -17.79 11.24
N HIS A 43 -7.67 -16.97 10.25
CA HIS A 43 -6.56 -17.26 9.36
C HIS A 43 -5.23 -16.69 9.89
N THR A 44 -5.23 -15.49 10.49
CA THR A 44 -3.97 -14.85 10.92
C THR A 44 -4.17 -13.84 12.04
N PHE A 45 -3.24 -13.81 13.00
CA PHE A 45 -3.11 -12.70 13.95
C PHE A 45 -2.05 -11.72 13.46
N LYS A 46 -2.43 -10.46 13.24
CA LYS A 46 -1.53 -9.41 12.78
C LYS A 46 -1.28 -8.40 13.90
N ALA A 47 -0.01 -8.17 14.24
CA ALA A 47 0.43 -7.06 15.06
C ALA A 47 1.02 -5.98 14.15
N ARG A 48 0.72 -4.71 14.39
CA ARG A 48 1.33 -3.57 13.72
C ARG A 48 1.85 -2.60 14.75
N HIS A 49 3.06 -2.10 14.55
CA HIS A 49 3.57 -1.01 15.37
C HIS A 49 3.32 0.30 14.65
N VAL A 50 2.65 1.23 15.32
CA VAL A 50 2.13 2.46 14.70
C VAL A 50 2.54 3.69 15.49
N ALA A 51 2.82 4.77 14.77
CA ALA A 51 2.96 6.09 15.38
C ALA A 51 1.60 6.62 15.85
N LYS A 52 1.62 7.43 16.91
CA LYS A 52 0.46 8.16 17.43
C LYS A 52 0.37 9.51 16.72
N ARG A 53 -0.30 9.58 15.56
CA ARG A 53 -0.48 10.83 14.77
C ARG A 53 -0.89 12.08 15.56
N PHE A 54 -1.66 11.95 16.64
CA PHE A 54 -2.13 13.09 17.42
C PHE A 54 -1.00 13.78 18.21
N THR A 55 0.18 13.15 18.27
CA THR A 55 1.40 13.74 18.86
C THR A 55 2.22 14.55 17.85
N GLN A 56 1.85 14.53 16.56
CA GLN A 56 2.54 15.30 15.51
C GLN A 56 1.96 16.71 15.33
N THR A 57 2.85 17.67 15.12
CA THR A 57 2.57 19.10 14.90
C THR A 57 2.84 19.48 13.44
N GLN A 58 1.87 20.11 12.78
CA GLN A 58 2.04 20.61 11.42
C GLN A 58 3.09 21.73 11.39
N GLY A 59 3.92 21.75 10.34
CA GLY A 59 5.03 22.70 10.20
C GLY A 59 6.30 22.29 10.94
N ILE A 60 6.22 21.29 11.84
CA ILE A 60 7.36 20.72 12.55
C ILE A 60 7.59 19.28 12.07
N ASP A 61 6.63 18.38 12.35
CA ASP A 61 6.76 16.94 12.09
C ASP A 61 6.28 16.52 10.68
N TYR A 62 5.54 17.41 10.02
CA TYR A 62 5.05 17.23 8.65
C TYR A 62 4.61 18.56 8.05
N LYS A 63 4.72 18.70 6.74
CA LYS A 63 4.18 19.86 6.00
C LYS A 63 2.87 19.53 5.28
N GLU A 64 2.87 18.44 4.52
CA GLU A 64 1.74 17.99 3.72
C GLU A 64 1.35 16.54 4.02
N THR A 65 0.05 16.24 3.91
CA THR A 65 -0.48 14.90 4.20
C THR A 65 -1.32 14.33 3.07
N PHE A 66 -1.60 15.12 2.04
CA PHE A 66 -2.48 14.69 0.95
C PHE A 66 -1.86 13.50 0.20
N SER A 67 -2.67 12.46 0.00
CA SER A 67 -2.34 11.29 -0.81
C SER A 67 -3.59 10.96 -1.62
N PRO A 68 -3.47 10.82 -2.94
CA PRO A 68 -4.61 10.42 -3.75
C PRO A 68 -5.02 8.98 -3.45
N VAL A 69 -6.27 8.66 -3.78
CA VAL A 69 -6.85 7.32 -3.70
C VAL A 69 -7.63 7.09 -4.99
N ALA A 70 -7.38 5.96 -5.66
CA ALA A 70 -8.03 5.65 -6.93
C ALA A 70 -9.55 5.68 -6.79
N MET A 71 -10.21 6.40 -7.69
CA MET A 71 -11.66 6.48 -7.67
C MET A 71 -12.28 5.18 -8.17
N LEU A 72 -13.35 4.74 -7.51
CA LEU A 72 -14.06 3.53 -7.91
C LEU A 72 -14.62 3.62 -9.34
N LYS A 73 -14.95 4.84 -9.81
CA LYS A 73 -15.36 5.06 -11.21
C LYS A 73 -14.24 4.70 -12.19
N SER A 74 -13.00 5.08 -11.89
CA SER A 74 -11.83 4.83 -12.74
C SER A 74 -11.52 3.34 -12.82
N ILE A 75 -11.60 2.65 -11.67
CA ILE A 75 -11.52 1.18 -11.61
C ILE A 75 -12.59 0.53 -12.50
N ARG A 76 -13.86 0.96 -12.39
CA ARG A 76 -14.96 0.40 -13.19
C ARG A 76 -14.81 0.68 -14.68
N ILE A 77 -14.35 1.88 -15.06
CA ILE A 77 -14.08 2.23 -16.46
C ILE A 77 -13.00 1.32 -17.03
N LEU A 78 -11.88 1.14 -16.32
CA LEU A 78 -10.80 0.28 -16.79
C LEU A 78 -11.19 -1.20 -16.85
N ILE A 79 -12.05 -1.67 -15.93
CA ILE A 79 -12.64 -3.02 -16.02
C ILE A 79 -13.57 -3.13 -17.23
N ALA A 80 -14.38 -2.11 -17.54
CA ALA A 80 -15.23 -2.11 -18.72
C ALA A 80 -14.40 -2.14 -20.02
N ILE A 81 -13.32 -1.37 -20.09
CA ILE A 81 -12.33 -1.42 -21.19
C ILE A 81 -11.74 -2.82 -21.30
N ALA A 82 -11.31 -3.40 -20.18
CA ALA A 82 -10.76 -4.76 -20.17
C ALA A 82 -11.76 -5.82 -20.61
N THR A 83 -13.05 -5.63 -20.30
CA THR A 83 -14.13 -6.50 -20.75
C THR A 83 -14.32 -6.41 -22.26
N TYR A 84 -14.33 -5.19 -22.80
CA TYR A 84 -14.56 -4.94 -24.23
C TYR A 84 -13.41 -5.44 -25.12
N TYR A 85 -12.16 -5.18 -24.72
CA TYR A 85 -10.97 -5.58 -25.49
C TYR A 85 -10.36 -6.91 -25.05
N ASP A 86 -11.03 -7.63 -24.16
CA ASP A 86 -10.55 -8.88 -23.54
C ASP A 86 -9.15 -8.80 -22.91
N TYR A 87 -8.83 -7.67 -22.26
CA TYR A 87 -7.53 -7.48 -21.59
C TYR A 87 -7.37 -8.35 -20.36
N GLU A 88 -6.14 -8.73 -20.03
CA GLU A 88 -5.80 -9.39 -18.78
C GLU A 88 -5.95 -8.44 -17.60
N ILE A 89 -6.39 -8.97 -16.45
CA ILE A 89 -6.50 -8.23 -15.20
C ILE A 89 -5.79 -9.03 -14.10
N CYS A 90 -4.66 -8.52 -13.63
CA CYS A 90 -3.86 -9.14 -12.58
C CYS A 90 -3.79 -8.23 -11.36
N GLN A 91 -3.70 -8.83 -10.18
CA GLN A 91 -3.57 -8.11 -8.92
C GLN A 91 -2.20 -8.38 -8.27
N MET A 92 -1.61 -7.33 -7.69
CA MET A 92 -0.46 -7.44 -6.80
C MET A 92 -0.74 -6.71 -5.50
N ASP A 93 -0.06 -7.11 -4.43
CA ASP A 93 -0.11 -6.48 -3.10
C ASP A 93 1.30 -6.11 -2.66
N VAL A 94 1.47 -4.85 -2.22
CA VAL A 94 2.73 -4.37 -1.67
C VAL A 94 2.78 -4.67 -0.18
N LYS A 95 3.70 -5.55 0.23
CA LYS A 95 3.92 -5.79 1.65
C LYS A 95 4.53 -4.55 2.29
N THR A 96 3.90 -4.10 3.38
CA THR A 96 4.42 -3.02 4.23
C THR A 96 4.64 -1.71 3.47
N ALA A 97 3.70 -1.35 2.58
CA ALA A 97 3.76 -0.16 1.72
C ALA A 97 4.25 1.12 2.44
N PHE A 98 3.70 1.42 3.62
CA PHE A 98 4.11 2.62 4.35
C PHE A 98 5.56 2.60 4.86
N LEU A 99 6.22 1.44 4.97
CA LEU A 99 7.64 1.34 5.32
C LEU A 99 8.58 1.62 4.14
N LYS A 100 8.05 1.84 2.93
CA LYS A 100 8.85 2.10 1.73
C LYS A 100 9.03 3.60 1.45
N GLY A 101 8.05 4.42 1.85
CA GLY A 101 8.10 5.87 1.64
C GLY A 101 9.17 6.55 2.49
N HIS A 102 10.04 7.35 1.88
CA HIS A 102 11.04 8.13 2.61
C HIS A 102 10.40 9.34 3.28
N LEU A 103 10.92 9.71 4.46
CA LEU A 103 10.56 10.95 5.14
C LEU A 103 11.57 12.03 4.77
N THR A 104 11.06 13.21 4.43
CA THR A 104 11.88 14.41 4.23
C THR A 104 12.03 15.21 5.53
N GLU A 105 11.09 15.06 6.44
CA GLU A 105 11.06 15.71 7.75
C GLU A 105 11.76 14.85 8.80
N ASP A 106 12.39 15.52 9.76
CA ASP A 106 12.96 14.86 10.93
C ASP A 106 11.85 14.48 11.93
N VAL A 107 11.46 13.21 11.91
CA VAL A 107 10.47 12.65 12.85
C VAL A 107 11.17 11.74 13.85
N TYR A 108 11.08 12.11 15.13
CA TYR A 108 11.59 11.30 16.24
C TYR A 108 10.44 10.54 16.88
N MET A 109 10.59 9.25 17.10
CA MET A 109 9.58 8.39 17.70
C MET A 109 10.13 7.69 18.95
N ALA A 110 9.29 7.51 19.96
CA ALA A 110 9.61 6.65 21.09
C ALA A 110 9.90 5.21 20.62
N GLN A 111 10.84 4.53 21.29
CA GLN A 111 11.14 3.13 21.00
C GLN A 111 9.88 2.25 21.18
N PRO A 112 9.74 1.18 20.38
CA PRO A 112 8.59 0.29 20.50
C PRO A 112 8.53 -0.39 21.87
N GLU A 113 7.36 -0.34 22.50
CA GLU A 113 7.12 -1.01 23.77
C GLU A 113 7.43 -2.52 23.67
N GLY A 114 8.24 -3.02 24.62
CA GLY A 114 8.72 -4.40 24.64
C GLY A 114 9.94 -4.70 23.76
N PHE A 115 10.46 -3.70 23.02
CA PHE A 115 11.63 -3.85 22.13
C PHE A 115 12.65 -2.72 22.34
N PHE A 116 12.84 -2.29 23.59
CA PHE A 116 13.84 -1.29 23.93
C PHE A 116 15.26 -1.85 23.77
N TYR A 117 16.20 -1.02 23.31
CA TYR A 117 17.62 -1.37 23.29
C TYR A 117 18.19 -1.23 24.72
N PRO A 118 18.57 -2.33 25.40
CA PRO A 118 18.91 -2.28 26.83
C PRO A 118 20.11 -1.37 27.15
N LYS A 119 21.06 -1.26 26.20
CA LYS A 119 22.23 -0.37 26.31
C LYS A 119 21.90 1.11 26.06
N ASN A 120 20.75 1.41 25.47
CA ASN A 120 20.35 2.74 25.03
C ASN A 120 18.86 3.01 25.34
N PRO A 121 18.40 2.89 26.61
CA PRO A 121 16.99 2.96 26.94
C PRO A 121 16.38 4.36 26.72
N ASN A 122 17.20 5.42 26.85
CA ASN A 122 16.76 6.81 26.72
C ASN A 122 16.81 7.36 25.29
N LYS A 123 17.34 6.59 24.33
CA LYS A 123 17.42 7.01 22.94
C LYS A 123 16.06 6.92 22.25
N VAL A 124 15.94 7.63 21.13
CA VAL A 124 14.72 7.70 20.32
C VAL A 124 15.00 7.21 18.91
N CYS A 125 13.96 6.75 18.23
CA CYS A 125 14.03 6.32 16.84
C CYS A 125 13.88 7.54 15.93
N LYS A 126 14.96 7.97 15.26
CA LYS A 126 14.86 8.93 14.15
C LYS A 126 14.40 8.18 12.91
N LEU A 127 13.15 8.41 12.49
CA LEU A 127 12.55 7.71 11.37
C LEU A 127 13.17 8.18 10.05
N LYS A 128 13.66 7.24 9.25
CA LYS A 128 14.13 7.48 7.87
C LYS A 128 13.01 7.28 6.85
N LYS A 129 12.09 6.37 7.16
CA LYS A 129 10.93 6.04 6.33
C LYS A 129 9.66 6.20 7.13
N SER A 130 8.55 6.37 6.43
CA SER A 130 7.25 6.50 7.07
C SER A 130 6.84 5.20 7.76
N ILE A 131 5.91 5.32 8.70
CA ILE A 131 5.22 4.17 9.28
C ILE A 131 3.73 4.43 9.36
N TYR A 132 2.97 3.36 9.54
CA TYR A 132 1.55 3.45 9.81
C TYR A 132 1.30 4.38 11.01
N GLY A 133 0.29 5.24 10.89
CA GLY A 133 -0.08 6.17 11.96
C GLY A 133 0.70 7.48 11.98
N LEU A 134 1.67 7.70 11.09
CA LEU A 134 2.11 9.06 10.76
C LEU A 134 1.09 9.74 9.84
N LYS A 135 0.96 11.06 9.95
CA LYS A 135 0.03 11.84 9.14
C LYS A 135 0.39 11.88 7.66
N GLN A 136 1.69 11.89 7.33
CA GLN A 136 2.21 11.94 5.96
C GLN A 136 2.50 10.56 5.35
N ALA A 137 2.24 9.45 6.07
CA ALA A 137 2.69 8.12 5.64
C ALA A 137 2.16 7.69 4.26
N SER A 138 0.88 7.97 3.99
CA SER A 138 0.28 7.63 2.70
C SER A 138 0.89 8.45 1.57
N ARG A 139 1.18 9.73 1.83
CA ARG A 139 1.82 10.64 0.86
C ARG A 139 3.24 10.18 0.54
N SER A 140 4.05 9.89 1.56
CA SER A 140 5.42 9.39 1.39
C SER A 140 5.45 8.09 0.58
N TRP A 141 4.50 7.18 0.82
CA TRP A 141 4.37 5.97 0.02
C TRP A 141 3.99 6.29 -1.44
N ASN A 142 2.95 7.09 -1.65
CA ASN A 142 2.46 7.42 -2.99
C ASN A 142 3.55 8.08 -3.85
N LEU A 143 4.31 9.03 -3.28
CA LEU A 143 5.43 9.68 -3.98
C LEU A 143 6.55 8.69 -4.33
N CYS A 144 6.91 7.81 -3.40
CA CYS A 144 7.91 6.78 -3.65
C CYS A 144 7.48 5.82 -4.76
N PHE A 145 6.19 5.45 -4.80
CA PHE A 145 5.66 4.61 -5.87
C PHE A 145 5.61 5.35 -7.21
N ASP A 146 5.11 6.58 -7.23
CA ASP A 146 5.00 7.44 -8.43
C ASP A 146 6.36 7.61 -9.10
N GLU A 147 7.41 7.88 -8.32
CA GLU A 147 8.78 7.97 -8.83
C GLU A 147 9.21 6.66 -9.50
N LYS A 148 9.09 5.52 -8.79
CA LYS A 148 9.59 4.23 -9.28
C LYS A 148 8.82 3.70 -10.49
N ILE A 149 7.52 3.95 -10.58
CA ILE A 149 6.71 3.49 -11.72
C ILE A 149 6.94 4.35 -12.96
N LYS A 150 7.20 5.65 -12.78
CA LYS A 150 7.63 6.55 -13.86
C LYS A 150 9.04 6.22 -14.35
N ASP A 151 9.96 5.84 -13.46
CA ASP A 151 11.30 5.36 -13.85
C ASP A 151 11.22 4.13 -14.78
N PHE A 152 10.20 3.29 -14.61
CA PHE A 152 9.93 2.15 -15.51
C PHE A 152 9.28 2.56 -16.86
N GLY A 153 8.86 3.82 -16.98
CA GLY A 153 8.27 4.38 -18.18
C GLY A 153 6.75 4.26 -18.25
N PHE A 154 6.06 4.26 -17.11
CA PHE A 154 4.64 4.59 -17.07
C PHE A 154 4.43 6.10 -17.01
N ILE A 155 3.35 6.57 -17.62
CA ILE A 155 2.88 7.95 -17.58
C ILE A 155 1.68 8.00 -16.63
N LYS A 156 1.70 8.91 -15.67
CA LYS A 156 0.59 9.11 -14.74
C LYS A 156 -0.54 9.87 -15.44
N ASP A 157 -1.77 9.45 -15.21
CA ASP A 157 -2.97 10.16 -15.68
C ASP A 157 -3.18 11.46 -14.87
N GLU A 158 -3.52 12.54 -15.57
CA GLU A 158 -3.65 13.87 -14.97
C GLU A 158 -4.95 14.03 -14.18
N ASP A 159 -6.03 13.37 -14.62
CA ASP A 159 -7.36 13.45 -14.01
C ASP A 159 -7.55 12.39 -12.90
N GLU A 160 -6.80 11.29 -12.96
CA GLU A 160 -6.78 10.21 -11.99
C GLU A 160 -5.33 9.85 -11.61
N THR A 161 -4.77 10.60 -10.65
CA THR A 161 -3.36 10.47 -10.21
C THR A 161 -2.96 9.12 -9.59
N CYS A 162 -3.91 8.19 -9.41
CA CYS A 162 -3.66 6.81 -9.02
C CYS A 162 -3.65 5.82 -10.20
N VAL A 163 -3.91 6.30 -11.42
CA VAL A 163 -3.88 5.53 -12.66
C VAL A 163 -2.64 5.92 -13.46
N TYR A 164 -2.01 4.91 -14.03
CA TYR A 164 -0.82 5.03 -14.85
C TYR A 164 -1.02 4.23 -16.13
N MET A 165 -0.49 4.74 -17.24
CA MET A 165 -0.57 4.10 -18.55
C MET A 165 0.84 3.92 -19.12
N LYS A 166 1.07 2.78 -19.77
CA LYS A 166 2.23 2.51 -20.59
C LYS A 166 1.75 1.90 -21.91
N ALA A 167 2.15 2.52 -23.02
CA ALA A 167 1.83 2.02 -24.36
C ALA A 167 3.11 1.92 -25.20
N SER A 168 3.20 0.87 -26.01
CA SER A 168 4.29 0.65 -26.96
C SER A 168 3.78 -0.15 -28.16
N GLY A 169 3.62 0.50 -29.30
CA GLY A 169 2.98 -0.11 -30.48
C GLY A 169 1.54 -0.51 -30.16
N SER A 170 1.22 -1.79 -30.34
CA SER A 170 -0.10 -2.35 -30.02
C SER A 170 -0.27 -2.76 -28.55
N ILE A 171 0.81 -2.74 -27.75
CA ILE A 171 0.75 -3.10 -26.33
C ILE A 171 0.29 -1.91 -25.52
N VAL A 172 -0.77 -2.10 -24.73
CA VAL A 172 -1.32 -1.13 -23.81
C VAL A 172 -1.45 -1.77 -22.42
N MET A 173 -0.94 -1.06 -21.42
CA MET A 173 -0.96 -1.45 -20.03
C MET A 173 -1.44 -0.29 -19.17
N PHE A 174 -2.40 -0.56 -18.31
CA PHE A 174 -2.86 0.33 -17.24
C PHE A 174 -2.44 -0.26 -15.89
N LEU A 175 -2.05 0.61 -14.98
CA LEU A 175 -1.77 0.28 -13.59
C LEU A 175 -2.61 1.19 -12.70
N ILE A 176 -3.36 0.61 -11.77
CA ILE A 176 -4.07 1.34 -10.73
C ILE A 176 -3.39 1.05 -9.40
N LEU A 177 -2.97 2.11 -8.70
CA LEU A 177 -2.49 2.01 -7.32
C LEU A 177 -3.62 2.41 -6.36
N TYR A 178 -4.08 1.47 -5.54
CA TYR A 178 -4.96 1.74 -4.41
C TYR A 178 -4.26 1.40 -3.10
N VAL A 179 -3.66 2.39 -2.46
CA VAL A 179 -2.88 2.22 -1.23
C VAL A 179 -1.83 1.11 -1.39
N ASP A 180 -2.04 -0.10 -0.87
CA ASP A 180 -1.17 -1.27 -0.98
C ASP A 180 -1.54 -2.24 -2.12
N ASP A 181 -2.75 -2.14 -2.66
CA ASP A 181 -3.23 -2.94 -3.79
C ASP A 181 -2.83 -2.32 -5.13
N ILE A 182 -2.41 -3.17 -6.07
CA ILE A 182 -2.13 -2.80 -7.46
C ILE A 182 -2.99 -3.64 -8.39
N LEU A 183 -3.67 -2.98 -9.33
CA LEU A 183 -4.34 -3.65 -10.44
C LEU A 183 -3.59 -3.37 -11.73
N LEU A 184 -3.14 -4.43 -12.40
CA LEU A 184 -2.51 -4.38 -13.73
C LEU A 184 -3.53 -4.84 -14.77
N ILE A 185 -3.82 -4.00 -15.75
CA ILE A 185 -4.75 -4.29 -16.83
C ILE A 185 -4.04 -4.11 -18.16
N GLY A 186 -4.15 -5.05 -19.10
CA GLY A 186 -3.61 -4.82 -20.44
C GLY A 186 -3.57 -6.06 -21.32
N ASN A 187 -3.06 -5.89 -22.54
CA ASN A 187 -3.08 -6.92 -23.58
C ASN A 187 -1.73 -7.63 -23.81
N GLY A 188 -0.68 -7.27 -23.06
CA GLY A 188 0.65 -7.85 -23.21
C GLY A 188 1.10 -8.65 -21.99
N ILE A 189 0.87 -9.97 -21.97
CA ILE A 189 1.31 -10.85 -20.86
C ILE A 189 2.83 -10.75 -20.62
N PRO A 190 3.71 -10.76 -21.65
CA PRO A 190 5.15 -10.61 -21.43
C PRO A 190 5.50 -9.29 -20.73
N THR A 191 4.97 -8.17 -21.22
CA THR A 191 5.16 -6.84 -20.63
C THR A 191 4.58 -6.77 -19.22
N MET A 192 3.43 -7.40 -18.96
CA MET A 192 2.86 -7.48 -17.62
C MET A 192 3.80 -8.21 -16.65
N ASN A 193 4.41 -9.32 -17.08
CA ASN A 193 5.38 -10.06 -16.28
C ASN A 193 6.67 -9.27 -16.04
N GLU A 194 7.11 -8.47 -17.01
CA GLU A 194 8.23 -7.53 -16.83
C GLU A 194 7.91 -6.49 -15.76
N VAL A 195 6.71 -5.89 -15.80
CA VAL A 195 6.24 -4.94 -14.78
C VAL A 195 6.20 -5.61 -13.39
N LYS A 196 5.63 -6.81 -13.29
CA LYS A 196 5.57 -7.58 -12.04
C LYS A 196 6.96 -7.86 -11.48
N SER A 197 7.89 -8.30 -12.34
CA SER A 197 9.28 -8.59 -11.96
C SER A 197 10.00 -7.32 -11.51
N TRP A 198 9.82 -6.21 -12.22
CA TRP A 198 10.40 -4.92 -11.85
C TRP A 198 9.88 -4.41 -10.51
N LEU A 199 8.56 -4.41 -10.32
CA LEU A 199 7.95 -4.05 -9.03
C LEU A 199 8.46 -4.95 -7.90
N GLY A 200 8.67 -6.25 -8.17
CA GLY A 200 9.27 -7.20 -7.23
C GLY A 200 10.73 -6.90 -6.86
N LYS A 201 11.47 -6.20 -7.72
CA LYS A 201 12.83 -5.69 -7.41
C LYS A 201 12.78 -4.40 -6.59
N CYS A 202 11.82 -3.53 -6.87
CA CYS A 202 11.66 -2.25 -6.15
C CYS A 202 11.07 -2.44 -4.75
N PHE A 203 10.10 -3.34 -4.62
CA PHE A 203 9.28 -3.50 -3.43
C PHE A 203 9.09 -4.98 -3.09
N THR A 204 8.77 -5.24 -1.82
CA THR A 204 8.41 -6.59 -1.40
C THR A 204 6.98 -6.88 -1.84
N MET A 205 6.84 -7.55 -2.98
CA MET A 205 5.54 -7.80 -3.62
C MET A 205 4.95 -9.15 -3.27
N LYS A 206 3.63 -9.26 -3.36
CA LYS A 206 2.89 -10.50 -3.46
C LYS A 206 2.10 -10.48 -4.77
N ASP A 207 2.40 -11.40 -5.69
CA ASP A 207 1.56 -11.62 -6.87
C ASP A 207 0.31 -12.40 -6.44
N LEU A 208 -0.87 -11.87 -6.75
CA LEU A 208 -2.16 -12.49 -6.46
C LEU A 208 -2.77 -13.16 -7.70
N GLY A 209 -2.09 -13.10 -8.85
CA GLY A 209 -2.55 -13.69 -10.10
C GLY A 209 -3.69 -12.91 -10.72
N GLU A 210 -4.60 -13.61 -11.40
CA GLU A 210 -5.80 -13.04 -11.97
C GLU A 210 -6.66 -12.39 -10.88
N ALA A 211 -7.16 -11.18 -11.14
CA ALA A 211 -7.89 -10.41 -10.15
C ALA A 211 -9.23 -11.06 -9.81
N ALA A 212 -9.31 -11.68 -8.63
CA ALA A 212 -10.54 -12.28 -8.10
C ALA A 212 -11.31 -11.30 -7.18
N TYR A 213 -10.62 -10.34 -6.57
CA TYR A 213 -11.22 -9.34 -5.69
C TYR A 213 -10.51 -7.99 -5.86
N ILE A 214 -11.28 -6.90 -5.80
CA ILE A 214 -10.75 -5.54 -5.70
C ILE A 214 -11.56 -4.75 -4.67
N LEU A 215 -10.91 -4.23 -3.63
CA LEU A 215 -11.57 -3.40 -2.60
C LEU A 215 -12.80 -4.07 -1.95
N GLY A 216 -12.76 -5.40 -1.79
CA GLY A 216 -13.88 -6.18 -1.25
C GLY A 216 -15.01 -6.45 -2.26
N ILE A 217 -14.82 -6.11 -3.53
CA ILE A 217 -15.69 -6.44 -4.65
C ILE A 217 -15.14 -7.69 -5.32
N LYS A 218 -15.93 -8.76 -5.37
CA LYS A 218 -15.61 -9.99 -6.10
C LYS A 218 -15.74 -9.76 -7.59
N ILE A 219 -14.76 -10.22 -8.36
CA ILE A 219 -14.73 -10.17 -9.80
C ILE A 219 -15.00 -11.58 -10.33
N TYR A 220 -15.92 -11.69 -11.29
CA TYR A 220 -16.16 -12.91 -12.06
C TYR A 220 -16.02 -12.56 -13.54
N ARG A 221 -15.30 -13.39 -14.30
CA ARG A 221 -15.09 -13.20 -15.73
C ARG A 221 -15.63 -14.39 -16.51
N ASP A 222 -16.42 -14.09 -17.53
CA ASP A 222 -16.89 -15.03 -18.54
C ASP A 222 -16.49 -14.52 -19.92
N ARG A 223 -15.41 -15.07 -20.47
CA ARG A 223 -14.92 -14.69 -21.80
C ARG A 223 -15.85 -15.13 -22.93
N SER A 224 -16.56 -16.26 -22.76
CA SER A 224 -17.50 -16.75 -23.79
C SER A 224 -18.65 -15.77 -24.03
N ARG A 225 -19.00 -15.00 -23.00
CA ARG A 225 -20.04 -13.96 -23.04
C ARG A 225 -19.47 -12.54 -23.05
N SER A 226 -18.14 -12.38 -23.11
CA SER A 226 -17.45 -11.08 -22.99
C SER A 226 -17.97 -10.26 -21.80
N LEU A 227 -18.02 -10.89 -20.62
CA LEU A 227 -18.67 -10.35 -19.43
C LEU A 227 -17.71 -10.35 -18.25
N ILE A 228 -17.64 -9.23 -17.53
CA ILE A 228 -17.08 -9.16 -16.18
C ILE A 228 -18.17 -8.69 -15.21
N CYS A 229 -18.46 -9.51 -14.20
CA CYS A 229 -19.40 -9.20 -13.13
C CYS A 229 -18.65 -8.74 -11.87
N LEU A 230 -19.21 -7.72 -11.22
CA LEU A 230 -18.75 -7.19 -9.94
C LEU A 230 -19.80 -7.50 -8.87
N SER A 231 -19.43 -8.23 -7.81
CA SER A 231 -20.34 -8.62 -6.74
C SER A 231 -19.82 -8.21 -5.36
N GLN A 232 -20.70 -7.70 -4.51
CA GLN A 232 -20.41 -7.37 -3.11
C GLN A 232 -21.26 -8.20 -2.14
N SER A 233 -21.71 -9.38 -2.55
CA SER A 233 -22.56 -10.25 -1.71
C SER A 233 -21.97 -10.49 -0.32
N THR A 234 -20.67 -10.78 -0.22
CA THR A 234 -19.99 -10.98 1.07
C THR A 234 -20.04 -9.76 1.98
N TYR A 235 -19.97 -8.55 1.42
CA TYR A 235 -20.10 -7.32 2.21
C TYR A 235 -21.54 -7.15 2.70
N ILE A 236 -22.53 -7.40 1.84
CA ILE A 236 -23.95 -7.37 2.20
C ILE A 236 -24.24 -8.35 3.34
N ASP A 237 -23.79 -9.60 3.21
CA ASP A 237 -23.97 -10.63 4.25
C ASP A 237 -23.34 -10.23 5.57
N LYS A 238 -22.14 -9.63 5.52
CA LYS A 238 -21.45 -9.14 6.71
C LYS A 238 -22.21 -8.00 7.39
N VAL A 239 -22.79 -7.08 6.62
CA VAL A 239 -23.62 -5.99 7.16
C VAL A 239 -24.88 -6.55 7.81
N ILE A 240 -25.56 -7.50 7.17
CA ILE A 240 -26.75 -8.15 7.72
C ILE A 240 -26.45 -8.84 9.06
N ARG A 241 -25.32 -9.56 9.17
CA ARG A 241 -24.90 -10.22 10.43
C ARG A 241 -24.53 -9.26 11.56
N SER A 242 -24.35 -7.97 11.28
CA SER A 242 -24.02 -6.96 12.28
C SER A 242 -25.24 -6.24 12.87
N PHE A 243 -26.44 -6.54 12.36
CA PHE A 243 -27.73 -6.19 12.94
C PHE A 243 -28.30 -7.41 13.68
#